data_AF-A0AAW5YX84-F1
#
_entry.id   AF-A0AAW5YX84-F1
#
_cell.length_a   1.000
_cell.length_b   1.000
_cell.length_c   1.000
_cell.angle_alpha   90.00
_cell.angle_beta   90.00
_cell.angle_gamma   90.00
#
_symmetry.space_group_name_H-M   'P 1'
#
loop_
_entity.id
_entity.type
_entity.pdbx_description
1 polymer ?
#
loop_
_entity_poly.entity_id
_entity_poly.type
_entity_poly.pdbx_seq_one_letter_code
_entity_poly.pdbx_strand_id
1 'polypeptide(L)'
;MKRNKILASVSTVALALGALATFGGNHVDAATKSITPALPYRYKTDTAYFLDKSTSAHYKGVWNSATNAWKKNGFAWKAAANHSKTTLSSYSDNSASGLNVAGYDKVQYNKTTGKIISSEVRLNRAAFKKYGYNTAERTNVAEHELGHALGLDHNLKGSVSVMNPANRYYSIQGCDVKGMKKIYSTVASFDSVSDNAGDIVTVVNYTPAVKSAVTAVKTSYNAKTKSLTITGKAKGASKVAVSYNAKALKPVKVSKKGQFKTTVKFTGYKDFTLTGLNAKGAA
;
A
#
# COMPACT_ATOMS: atom_id res chain seq x y z
N MET A 1 -3.19 18.62 -31.95
CA MET A 1 -3.16 17.53 -30.94
C MET A 1 -3.23 18.13 -29.54
N LYS A 2 -4.35 17.92 -28.85
CA LYS A 2 -4.64 18.49 -27.52
C LYS A 2 -3.82 17.78 -26.44
N ARG A 3 -3.06 18.57 -25.67
CA ARG A 3 -2.31 18.13 -24.48
C ARG A 3 -3.30 17.95 -23.32
N ASN A 4 -3.58 16.72 -22.92
CA ASN A 4 -4.34 16.44 -21.70
C ASN A 4 -3.47 16.76 -20.48
N LYS A 5 -3.76 17.89 -19.81
CA LYS A 5 -3.20 18.24 -18.51
C LYS A 5 -3.80 17.31 -17.46
N ILE A 6 -3.00 16.40 -16.92
CA ILE A 6 -3.36 15.58 -15.76
C ILE A 6 -3.30 16.47 -14.52
N LEU A 7 -4.45 16.75 -13.91
CA LEU A 7 -4.54 17.48 -12.65
C LEU A 7 -3.84 16.70 -11.54
N ALA A 8 -2.76 17.27 -10.99
CA ALA A 8 -2.17 16.83 -9.75
C ALA A 8 -3.16 17.11 -8.60
N SER A 9 -3.81 16.07 -8.10
CA SER A 9 -4.63 16.16 -6.90
C SER A 9 -3.73 16.35 -5.67
N VAL A 10 -3.60 17.60 -5.25
CA VAL A 10 -3.32 17.95 -3.85
C VAL A 10 -4.66 17.74 -3.12
N SER A 11 -4.71 16.86 -2.13
CA SER A 11 -5.90 16.71 -1.28
C SER A 11 -5.99 17.90 -0.33
N THR A 12 -6.28 19.07 -0.89
CA THR A 12 -6.61 20.29 -0.16
C THR A 12 -8.11 20.23 0.11
N VAL A 13 -8.51 19.97 1.35
CA VAL A 13 -9.89 20.25 1.77
C VAL A 13 -9.90 21.71 2.23
N ALA A 14 -10.39 22.61 1.38
CA ALA A 14 -10.71 23.97 1.76
C ALA A 14 -12.13 23.98 2.35
N LEU A 15 -12.25 24.36 3.62
CA LEU A 15 -13.55 24.50 4.28
C LEU A 15 -13.98 25.97 4.22
N ALA A 16 -14.84 26.31 3.26
CA ALA A 16 -15.59 27.55 3.31
C ALA A 16 -16.72 27.39 4.36
N LEU A 17 -16.80 28.31 5.33
CA LEU A 17 -17.87 28.37 6.32
C LEU A 17 -19.16 28.88 5.67
N GLY A 18 -19.82 28.02 4.89
CA GLY A 18 -21.21 28.16 4.46
C GLY A 18 -22.01 26.99 5.03
N ALA A 19 -23.13 27.28 5.70
CA ALA A 19 -24.00 26.27 6.30
C ALA A 19 -24.38 25.20 5.26
N LEU A 20 -23.89 23.97 5.42
CA LEU A 20 -24.23 22.85 4.56
C LEU A 20 -24.72 21.66 5.40
N ALA A 21 -25.93 21.22 5.07
CA ALA A 21 -26.62 20.08 5.66
C ALA A 21 -25.75 18.82 5.64
N THR A 22 -25.79 18.08 6.76
CA THR A 22 -25.08 16.83 6.95
C THR A 22 -25.69 15.72 6.09
N PHE A 23 -25.06 15.40 4.96
CA PHE A 23 -25.20 14.06 4.38
C PHE A 23 -24.18 13.13 5.03
N GLY A 24 -24.63 12.45 6.09
CA GLY A 24 -23.90 11.38 6.74
C GLY A 24 -23.87 10.14 5.85
N GLY A 25 -22.91 10.07 4.93
CA GLY A 25 -22.55 8.82 4.25
C GLY A 25 -21.73 7.95 5.21
N ASN A 26 -22.36 6.89 5.74
CA ASN A 26 -21.68 5.83 6.46
C ASN A 26 -20.69 5.13 5.52
N HIS A 27 -19.41 5.51 5.55
CA HIS A 27 -18.36 4.65 5.04
C HIS A 27 -18.08 3.58 6.09
N VAL A 28 -18.91 2.55 6.09
CA VAL A 28 -18.57 1.25 6.64
C VAL A 28 -17.28 0.77 5.98
N ASP A 29 -16.26 0.47 6.78
CA ASP A 29 -15.05 -0.20 6.32
C ASP A 29 -15.49 -1.55 5.73
N ALA A 30 -15.63 -1.62 4.40
CA ALA A 30 -16.11 -2.81 3.72
C ALA A 30 -15.09 -3.95 3.90
N ALA A 31 -15.32 -4.77 4.93
CA ALA A 31 -14.59 -6.01 5.17
C ALA A 31 -14.73 -6.88 3.90
N THR A 32 -13.67 -7.00 3.11
CA THR A 32 -13.77 -7.73 1.85
C THR A 32 -13.97 -9.21 2.11
N LYS A 33 -15.11 -9.71 1.66
CA LYS A 33 -15.55 -11.11 1.79
C LYS A 33 -15.07 -11.98 0.61
N SER A 34 -14.65 -11.37 -0.51
CA SER A 34 -14.19 -12.05 -1.72
C SER A 34 -12.83 -12.69 -1.54
N ILE A 35 -12.73 -13.98 -1.89
CA ILE A 35 -11.46 -14.72 -1.95
C ILE A 35 -10.56 -14.05 -2.99
N THR A 36 -9.30 -13.82 -2.63
CA THR A 36 -8.32 -13.21 -3.53
C THR A 36 -8.07 -14.14 -4.73
N PRO A 37 -8.17 -13.66 -5.99
CA PRO A 37 -8.04 -14.51 -7.17
C PRO A 37 -6.61 -15.04 -7.38
N ALA A 38 -6.49 -16.03 -8.27
CA ALA A 38 -5.21 -16.63 -8.64
C ALA A 38 -4.73 -16.10 -10.00
N LEU A 39 -3.42 -15.89 -10.10
CA LEU A 39 -2.69 -15.66 -11.35
C LEU A 39 -2.43 -16.99 -12.07
N PRO A 40 -2.08 -16.98 -13.37
CA PRO A 40 -1.84 -18.20 -14.15
C PRO A 40 -0.51 -18.90 -13.82
N TYR A 41 0.15 -18.53 -12.71
CA TYR A 41 1.44 -19.07 -12.32
C TYR A 41 1.52 -19.33 -10.82
N ARG A 42 2.34 -20.32 -10.44
CA ARG A 42 2.60 -20.69 -9.05
C ARG A 42 3.91 -21.46 -8.88
N TYR A 43 4.33 -21.64 -7.63
CA TYR A 43 5.32 -22.65 -7.25
C TYR A 43 4.71 -24.06 -7.18
N LYS A 44 5.56 -25.08 -7.09
CA LYS A 44 5.13 -26.49 -7.06
C LYS A 44 4.30 -26.75 -5.80
N THR A 45 4.78 -26.24 -4.66
CA THR A 45 4.15 -26.34 -3.35
C THR A 45 4.02 -24.97 -2.71
N ASP A 46 3.39 -24.90 -1.55
CA ASP A 46 3.28 -23.73 -0.66
C ASP A 46 4.61 -23.31 -0.01
N THR A 47 5.74 -23.77 -0.55
CA THR A 47 7.09 -23.46 -0.08
C THR A 47 7.94 -23.03 -1.27
N ALA A 48 8.64 -21.90 -1.11
CA ALA A 48 9.55 -21.39 -2.11
C ALA A 48 10.78 -20.75 -1.48
N TYR A 49 11.91 -20.83 -2.17
CA TYR A 49 13.14 -20.18 -1.74
C TYR A 49 13.21 -18.75 -2.26
N PHE A 50 13.83 -17.84 -1.52
CA PHE A 50 14.14 -16.49 -1.96
C PHE A 50 15.59 -16.11 -1.62
N LEU A 51 16.16 -15.20 -2.39
CA LEU A 51 17.44 -14.54 -2.09
C LEU A 51 17.19 -13.05 -1.87
N ASP A 52 17.42 -12.55 -0.66
CA ASP A 52 17.37 -11.12 -0.37
C ASP A 52 18.68 -10.45 -0.79
N LYS A 53 18.60 -9.65 -1.86
CA LYS A 53 19.72 -8.88 -2.43
C LYS A 53 19.84 -7.49 -1.80
N SER A 54 19.08 -7.19 -0.74
CA SER A 54 19.13 -5.89 -0.08
C SER A 54 20.45 -5.71 0.67
N THR A 55 21.13 -4.60 0.43
CA THR A 55 22.32 -4.19 1.20
C THR A 55 21.96 -3.45 2.49
N SER A 56 20.80 -2.80 2.53
CA SER A 56 20.32 -2.04 3.68
C SER A 56 19.73 -2.96 4.76
N ALA A 57 20.24 -2.87 6.00
CA ALA A 57 19.69 -3.59 7.15
C ALA A 57 18.20 -3.31 7.39
N HIS A 58 17.73 -2.09 7.13
CA HIS A 58 16.32 -1.75 7.22
C HIS A 58 15.46 -2.56 6.25
N TYR A 59 15.88 -2.69 4.98
CA TYR A 59 15.11 -3.45 3.99
C TYR A 59 15.23 -4.96 4.17
N LYS A 60 16.36 -5.47 4.70
CA LYS A 60 16.44 -6.84 5.20
C LYS A 60 15.38 -7.10 6.27
N GLY A 61 15.18 -6.15 7.20
CA GLY A 61 14.13 -6.24 8.22
C GLY A 61 12.71 -6.19 7.65
N VAL A 62 12.46 -5.37 6.63
CA VAL A 62 11.16 -5.31 5.93
C VAL A 62 10.84 -6.64 5.25
N TRP A 63 11.79 -7.20 4.48
CA TRP A 63 11.59 -8.49 3.81
C TRP A 63 11.45 -9.66 4.78
N ASN A 64 12.24 -9.66 5.87
CA ASN A 64 12.10 -10.65 6.93
C ASN A 64 10.70 -10.61 7.56
N SER A 65 10.17 -9.41 7.82
CA SER A 65 8.81 -9.25 8.37
C SER A 65 7.75 -9.78 7.41
N ALA A 66 7.83 -9.41 6.13
CA ALA A 66 6.86 -9.82 5.12
C ALA A 66 6.88 -11.34 4.83
N THR A 67 8.08 -11.93 4.73
CA THR A 67 8.23 -13.39 4.52
C THR A 67 7.72 -14.18 5.74
N ASN A 68 7.98 -13.70 6.97
CA ASN A 68 7.43 -14.29 8.19
C ASN A 68 5.90 -14.14 8.28
N ALA A 69 5.34 -13.03 7.81
CA ALA A 69 3.89 -12.84 7.76
C ALA A 69 3.23 -13.89 6.86
N TRP A 70 3.78 -14.15 5.67
CA TRP A 70 3.30 -15.23 4.80
C TRP A 70 3.48 -16.61 5.41
N LYS A 71 4.63 -16.88 6.05
CA LYS A 71 4.89 -18.15 6.75
C LYS A 71 3.86 -18.43 7.84
N LYS A 72 3.53 -17.42 8.65
CA LYS A 72 2.49 -17.52 9.68
C LYS A 72 1.10 -17.81 9.10
N ASN A 73 0.86 -17.41 7.85
CA ASN A 73 -0.40 -17.59 7.15
C ASN A 73 -0.44 -18.84 6.24
N GLY A 74 0.64 -19.63 6.20
CA GLY A 74 0.69 -20.94 5.54
C GLY A 74 1.56 -21.04 4.29
N PHE A 75 2.16 -19.95 3.81
CA PHE A 75 3.12 -20.02 2.69
C PHE A 75 4.56 -19.80 3.17
N ALA A 76 5.43 -20.80 3.03
CA ALA A 76 6.77 -20.78 3.58
C ALA A 76 7.82 -20.22 2.58
N TRP A 77 8.17 -18.96 2.75
CA TRP A 77 9.36 -18.37 2.14
C TRP A 77 10.62 -18.80 2.90
N LYS A 78 11.53 -19.53 2.25
CA LYS A 78 12.81 -20.00 2.80
C LYS A 78 13.97 -19.18 2.23
N ALA A 79 14.85 -18.67 3.09
CA ALA A 79 16.03 -17.98 2.63
C ALA A 79 16.99 -18.96 1.93
N ALA A 80 17.52 -18.58 0.78
CA ALA A 80 18.62 -19.24 0.09
C ALA A 80 19.93 -18.49 0.33
N ALA A 81 21.04 -19.22 0.42
CA ALA A 81 22.35 -18.63 0.70
C ALA A 81 22.92 -17.87 -0.51
N ASN A 82 22.91 -18.50 -1.69
CA ASN A 82 23.67 -18.01 -2.86
C ASN A 82 22.79 -17.72 -4.08
N HIS A 83 21.80 -18.57 -4.34
CA HIS A 83 20.96 -18.48 -5.52
C HIS A 83 19.52 -18.89 -5.23
N SER A 84 18.58 -18.12 -5.78
CA SER A 84 17.18 -18.51 -5.89
C SER A 84 16.59 -17.87 -7.15
N LYS A 85 15.61 -18.54 -7.76
CA LYS A 85 14.79 -17.96 -8.82
C LYS A 85 13.95 -16.78 -8.35
N THR A 86 13.72 -16.67 -7.04
CA THR A 86 13.03 -15.53 -6.43
C THR A 86 14.02 -14.62 -5.75
N THR A 87 14.01 -13.35 -6.13
CA THR A 87 14.94 -12.36 -5.57
C THR A 87 14.16 -11.20 -4.98
N LEU A 88 14.54 -10.77 -3.78
CA LEU A 88 13.95 -9.64 -3.08
C LEU A 88 14.97 -8.50 -3.06
N SER A 89 14.55 -7.28 -3.38
CA SER A 89 15.46 -6.12 -3.30
C SER A 89 14.71 -4.81 -3.15
N SER A 90 15.43 -3.70 -3.16
CA SER A 90 14.82 -2.38 -3.29
C SER A 90 15.59 -1.54 -4.30
N TYR A 91 14.91 -0.56 -4.89
CA TYR A 91 15.48 0.38 -5.84
C TYR A 91 15.03 1.80 -5.52
N SER A 92 15.56 2.79 -6.23
CA SER A 92 15.18 4.18 -6.02
C SER A 92 15.01 4.84 -7.37
N ASP A 93 13.76 5.10 -7.75
CA ASP A 93 13.43 5.85 -8.97
C ASP A 93 12.70 7.14 -8.58
N ASN A 94 13.40 8.27 -8.73
CA ASN A 94 12.89 9.61 -8.40
C ASN A 94 12.20 10.30 -9.59
N SER A 95 12.07 9.62 -10.74
CA SER A 95 11.33 10.17 -11.88
C SER A 95 9.85 10.36 -11.54
N ALA A 96 9.16 11.24 -12.29
CA ALA A 96 7.74 11.49 -12.07
C ALA A 96 6.87 10.22 -12.21
N SER A 97 7.22 9.33 -13.15
CA SER A 97 6.57 8.03 -13.33
C SER A 97 6.96 7.04 -12.23
N GLY A 98 8.25 6.97 -11.89
CA GLY A 98 8.77 6.08 -10.85
C GLY A 98 8.14 6.35 -9.48
N LEU A 99 7.94 7.62 -9.15
CA LEU A 99 7.28 8.00 -7.90
C LEU A 99 5.84 7.45 -7.79
N ASN A 100 5.15 7.18 -8.89
CA ASN A 100 3.80 6.59 -8.85
C ASN A 100 3.79 5.10 -8.52
N VAL A 101 4.95 4.45 -8.35
CA VAL A 101 5.09 3.01 -8.09
C VAL A 101 5.76 2.80 -6.73
N ALA A 102 5.06 2.12 -5.81
CA ALA A 102 5.57 1.77 -4.48
C ALA A 102 6.40 0.48 -4.48
N GLY A 103 6.05 -0.46 -5.35
CA GLY A 103 6.72 -1.74 -5.53
C GLY A 103 6.29 -2.39 -6.83
N TYR A 104 7.00 -3.43 -7.22
CA TYR A 104 6.60 -4.28 -8.33
C TYR A 104 7.13 -5.70 -8.13
N ASP A 105 6.48 -6.64 -8.79
CA ASP A 105 7.02 -7.96 -9.07
C ASP A 105 7.11 -8.20 -10.58
N LYS A 106 8.13 -8.95 -11.00
CA LYS A 106 8.31 -9.40 -12.38
C LYS A 106 8.48 -10.91 -12.35
N VAL A 107 7.53 -11.63 -12.92
CA VAL A 107 7.51 -13.09 -12.96
C VAL A 107 7.66 -13.56 -14.39
N GLN A 108 8.55 -14.52 -14.60
CA GLN A 108 8.59 -15.33 -15.82
C GLN A 108 8.07 -16.71 -15.49
N TYR A 109 7.16 -17.21 -16.32
CA TYR A 109 6.55 -18.53 -16.12
C TYR A 109 6.32 -19.25 -17.44
N ASN A 110 6.29 -20.57 -17.39
CA ASN A 110 5.91 -21.41 -18.51
C ASN A 110 4.38 -21.35 -18.69
N LYS A 111 3.92 -20.82 -19.83
CA LYS A 111 2.48 -20.58 -20.10
C LYS A 111 1.64 -21.86 -20.16
N THR A 112 2.27 -23.00 -20.46
CA THR A 112 1.60 -24.29 -20.56
C THR A 112 1.39 -24.93 -19.19
N THR A 113 2.35 -24.78 -18.28
CA THR A 113 2.32 -25.44 -16.96
C THR A 113 2.01 -24.52 -15.78
N GLY A 114 2.12 -23.20 -15.96
CA GLY A 114 2.06 -22.23 -14.86
C GLY A 114 3.31 -22.22 -13.97
N LYS A 115 4.37 -22.93 -14.34
CA LYS A 115 5.60 -23.03 -13.54
C LYS A 115 6.37 -21.72 -13.55
N ILE A 116 6.55 -21.12 -12.38
CA ILE A 116 7.44 -19.96 -12.21
C ILE A 116 8.90 -20.35 -12.50
N ILE A 117 9.51 -19.65 -13.45
CA ILE A 117 10.91 -19.78 -13.86
C ILE A 117 11.80 -18.77 -13.13
N SER A 118 11.36 -17.51 -13.05
CA SER A 118 12.02 -16.45 -12.29
C SER A 118 11.01 -15.48 -11.69
N SER A 119 11.36 -14.85 -10.57
CA SER A 119 10.54 -13.86 -9.88
C SER A 119 11.44 -12.80 -9.24
N GLU A 120 11.31 -11.56 -9.68
CA GLU A 120 12.02 -10.40 -9.13
C GLU A 120 11.02 -9.51 -8.40
N VAL A 121 11.21 -9.33 -7.09
CA VAL A 121 10.29 -8.57 -6.22
C VAL A 121 11.04 -7.37 -5.66
N ARG A 122 10.52 -6.15 -5.86
CA ARG A 122 11.23 -4.93 -5.49
C ARG A 122 10.35 -3.85 -4.89
N LEU A 123 10.95 -3.07 -3.99
CA LEU A 123 10.33 -1.90 -3.38
C LEU A 123 10.99 -0.60 -3.85
N ASN A 124 10.19 0.42 -4.11
CA ASN A 124 10.69 1.74 -4.51
C ASN A 124 10.91 2.66 -3.30
N ARG A 125 12.17 2.84 -2.93
CA ARG A 125 12.59 3.70 -1.81
C ARG A 125 12.24 5.17 -2.04
N ALA A 126 12.25 5.64 -3.27
CA ALA A 126 11.97 7.03 -3.61
C ALA A 126 10.49 7.37 -3.36
N ALA A 127 9.58 6.51 -3.83
CA ALA A 127 8.14 6.65 -3.58
C ALA A 127 7.82 6.61 -2.07
N PHE A 128 8.42 5.68 -1.33
CA PHE A 128 8.27 5.62 0.12
C PHE A 128 8.76 6.88 0.85
N LYS A 129 9.88 7.44 0.40
CA LYS A 129 10.39 8.71 0.96
C LYS A 129 9.45 9.86 0.61
N LYS A 130 9.01 9.95 -0.65
CA LYS A 130 8.15 11.03 -1.15
C LYS A 130 6.81 11.08 -0.43
N TYR A 131 6.17 9.94 -0.22
CA TYR A 131 4.83 9.85 0.38
C TYR A 131 4.83 9.41 1.85
N GLY A 132 6.01 9.38 2.46
CA GLY A 132 6.15 9.24 3.90
C GLY A 132 5.76 7.89 4.48
N TYR A 133 6.02 6.80 3.76
CA TYR A 133 5.73 5.45 4.23
C TYR A 133 6.57 5.11 5.46
N ASN A 134 5.91 4.69 6.53
CA ASN A 134 6.55 4.11 7.72
C ASN A 134 6.90 2.63 7.50
N THR A 135 7.67 2.02 8.42
CA THR A 135 8.14 0.62 8.29
C THR A 135 7.02 -0.39 8.11
N ALA A 136 5.91 -0.26 8.85
CA ALA A 136 4.77 -1.18 8.73
C ALA A 136 4.10 -1.04 7.35
N GLU A 137 3.94 0.19 6.85
CA GLU A 137 3.38 0.43 5.52
C GLU A 137 4.27 -0.12 4.40
N ARG A 138 5.59 -0.03 4.55
CA ARG A 138 6.54 -0.68 3.60
C ARG A 138 6.45 -2.20 3.67
N THR A 139 6.23 -2.73 4.86
CA THR A 139 6.03 -4.18 5.07
C THR A 139 4.74 -4.65 4.40
N ASN A 140 3.65 -3.88 4.49
CA ASN A 140 2.41 -4.21 3.77
C ASN A 140 2.60 -4.25 2.24
N VAL A 141 3.38 -3.33 1.67
CA VAL A 141 3.72 -3.37 0.24
C VAL A 141 4.59 -4.60 -0.06
N ALA A 142 5.60 -4.89 0.77
CA ALA A 142 6.40 -6.11 0.62
C ALA A 142 5.57 -7.40 0.67
N GLU A 143 4.59 -7.47 1.58
CA GLU A 143 3.63 -8.59 1.66
C GLU A 143 2.77 -8.68 0.39
N HIS A 144 2.33 -7.55 -0.16
CA HIS A 144 1.58 -7.47 -1.42
C HIS A 144 2.39 -8.03 -2.60
N GLU A 145 3.61 -7.55 -2.81
CA GLU A 145 4.45 -8.02 -3.91
C GLU A 145 4.82 -9.51 -3.77
N LEU A 146 5.01 -10.00 -2.53
CA LEU A 146 5.18 -11.44 -2.28
C LEU A 146 3.91 -12.24 -2.54
N GLY A 147 2.73 -11.63 -2.38
CA GLY A 147 1.43 -12.22 -2.76
C GLY A 147 1.35 -12.45 -4.27
N HIS A 148 1.77 -11.48 -5.08
CA HIS A 148 1.92 -11.69 -6.52
C HIS A 148 2.94 -12.78 -6.82
N ALA A 149 4.12 -12.75 -6.18
CA ALA A 149 5.16 -13.74 -6.42
C ALA A 149 4.70 -15.20 -6.15
N LEU A 150 3.80 -15.44 -5.18
CA LEU A 150 3.21 -16.76 -4.92
C LEU A 150 1.97 -17.08 -5.77
N GLY A 151 1.53 -16.16 -6.64
CA GLY A 151 0.46 -16.40 -7.61
C GLY A 151 -0.91 -15.83 -7.23
N LEU A 152 -1.00 -14.89 -6.28
CA LEU A 152 -2.25 -14.15 -6.05
C LEU A 152 -2.38 -12.97 -7.00
N ASP A 153 -3.57 -12.79 -7.56
CA ASP A 153 -3.93 -11.58 -8.29
C ASP A 153 -4.45 -10.51 -7.30
N HIS A 154 -4.71 -9.32 -7.81
CA HIS A 154 -5.41 -8.29 -7.08
C HIS A 154 -6.79 -8.73 -6.60
N ASN A 155 -7.11 -8.40 -5.36
CA ASN A 155 -8.50 -8.34 -4.89
C ASN A 155 -9.17 -7.06 -5.43
N LEU A 156 -10.44 -6.82 -5.08
CA LEU A 156 -11.19 -5.66 -5.56
C LEU A 156 -10.56 -4.34 -5.10
N LYS A 157 -10.65 -3.30 -5.94
CA LYS A 157 -10.21 -1.94 -5.58
C LYS A 157 -10.94 -1.46 -4.32
N GLY A 158 -10.18 -0.99 -3.34
CA GLY A 158 -10.73 -0.49 -2.07
C GLY A 158 -10.97 -1.57 -1.01
N SER A 159 -10.65 -2.83 -1.31
CA SER A 159 -10.73 -3.94 -0.38
C SER A 159 -9.84 -3.78 0.87
N VAL A 160 -10.30 -4.35 1.98
CA VAL A 160 -9.47 -4.73 3.14
C VAL A 160 -8.79 -6.06 2.80
N SER A 161 -7.66 -5.99 2.12
CA SER A 161 -6.88 -7.13 1.63
C SER A 161 -5.45 -6.67 1.40
N VAL A 162 -4.47 -7.54 1.64
CA VAL A 162 -3.07 -7.23 1.27
C VAL A 162 -2.94 -7.06 -0.24
N MET A 163 -3.76 -7.77 -1.01
CA MET A 163 -3.84 -7.71 -2.48
C MET A 163 -4.80 -6.63 -3.00
N ASN A 164 -5.16 -5.61 -2.19
CA ASN A 164 -5.80 -4.42 -2.72
C ASN A 164 -4.86 -3.76 -3.76
N PRO A 165 -5.32 -3.46 -5.00
CA PRO A 165 -4.48 -2.90 -6.06
C PRO A 165 -3.66 -1.68 -5.65
N ALA A 166 -4.16 -0.86 -4.73
CA ALA A 166 -3.45 0.29 -4.20
C ALA A 166 -3.18 0.10 -2.69
N ASN A 167 -2.42 -0.95 -2.34
CA ASN A 167 -2.16 -1.26 -0.95
C ASN A 167 -1.07 -0.36 -0.32
N ARG A 168 -1.38 0.10 0.88
CA ARG A 168 -0.45 0.75 1.82
C ARG A 168 -0.74 0.33 3.26
N TYR A 169 -1.95 -0.17 3.53
CA TYR A 169 -2.55 -0.12 4.86
C TYR A 169 -2.88 -1.49 5.42
N TYR A 170 -3.09 -2.50 4.58
CA TYR A 170 -3.57 -3.79 5.01
C TYR A 170 -2.44 -4.81 4.89
N SER A 171 -2.20 -5.52 5.97
CA SER A 171 -1.39 -6.75 5.97
C SER A 171 -2.25 -7.91 5.45
N ILE A 172 -1.70 -9.12 5.37
CA ILE A 172 -2.39 -10.36 4.95
C ILE A 172 -3.73 -10.52 5.69
N GLN A 173 -4.81 -10.65 4.92
CA GLN A 173 -6.17 -10.85 5.42
C GLN A 173 -6.67 -12.27 5.14
N GLY A 174 -7.77 -12.67 5.79
CA GLY A 174 -8.34 -14.01 5.62
C GLY A 174 -8.76 -14.34 4.18
N CYS A 175 -9.14 -13.35 3.37
CA CYS A 175 -9.42 -13.55 1.94
C CYS A 175 -8.17 -13.94 1.13
N ASP A 176 -7.01 -13.38 1.49
CA ASP A 176 -5.72 -13.65 0.85
C ASP A 176 -5.24 -15.06 1.21
N VAL A 177 -5.41 -15.46 2.48
CA VAL A 177 -5.10 -16.82 2.94
C VAL A 177 -5.97 -17.86 2.23
N LYS A 178 -7.27 -17.59 2.06
CA LYS A 178 -8.18 -18.48 1.31
C LYS A 178 -7.76 -18.60 -0.15
N GLY A 179 -7.36 -17.50 -0.80
CA GLY A 179 -6.86 -17.50 -2.17
C GLY A 179 -5.60 -18.35 -2.31
N MET A 180 -4.62 -18.12 -1.43
CA MET A 180 -3.35 -18.85 -1.41
C MET A 180 -3.58 -20.35 -1.18
N LYS A 181 -4.40 -20.72 -0.18
CA LYS A 181 -4.75 -22.12 0.05
C LYS A 181 -5.46 -22.75 -1.15
N LYS A 182 -6.33 -22.02 -1.84
CA LYS A 182 -6.98 -22.52 -3.06
C LYS A 182 -5.95 -22.81 -4.15
N ILE A 183 -4.98 -21.91 -4.36
CA ILE A 183 -3.87 -22.12 -5.31
C ILE A 183 -3.15 -23.42 -4.95
N TYR A 184 -2.72 -23.61 -3.70
CA TYR A 184 -1.84 -24.72 -3.31
C TYR A 184 -2.54 -26.01 -2.89
N SER A 185 -3.88 -26.03 -2.87
CA SER A 185 -4.67 -27.26 -2.66
C SER A 185 -4.66 -28.21 -3.85
N THR A 186 -4.25 -27.75 -5.03
CA THR A 186 -4.12 -28.57 -6.23
C THR A 186 -2.68 -29.03 -6.45
N VAL A 187 -2.49 -30.24 -6.93
CA VAL A 187 -1.18 -30.77 -7.30
C VAL A 187 -0.69 -30.07 -8.57
N ALA A 188 0.54 -29.55 -8.54
CA ALA A 188 1.18 -28.97 -9.72
C ALA A 188 1.85 -30.07 -10.56
N SER A 189 1.48 -30.19 -11.83
CA SER A 189 2.13 -31.08 -12.79
C SER A 189 3.09 -30.28 -13.68
N PHE A 190 4.34 -30.15 -13.25
CA PHE A 190 5.38 -29.41 -13.97
C PHE A 190 6.35 -30.31 -14.74
N ASP A 191 6.45 -31.58 -14.33
CA ASP A 191 7.56 -32.46 -14.69
C ASP A 191 7.41 -33.07 -16.10
N SER A 192 6.31 -32.79 -16.79
CA SER A 192 5.96 -33.34 -18.11
C SER A 192 6.17 -32.37 -19.29
N VAL A 193 6.67 -31.15 -19.05
CA VAL A 193 6.84 -30.12 -20.10
C VAL A 193 8.18 -29.41 -19.94
N SER A 194 8.97 -29.34 -21.02
CA SER A 194 10.23 -28.60 -21.03
C SER A 194 10.00 -27.08 -21.01
N ASP A 195 10.93 -26.34 -20.40
CA ASP A 195 10.88 -24.87 -20.33
C ASP A 195 11.49 -24.24 -21.59
N ASN A 196 10.84 -24.49 -22.74
CA ASN A 196 11.28 -23.93 -24.03
C ASN A 196 11.08 -22.41 -24.05
N ALA A 197 12.03 -21.68 -24.66
CA ALA A 197 12.00 -20.21 -24.66
C ALA A 197 10.70 -19.62 -25.25
N GLY A 198 10.10 -20.26 -26.26
CA GLY A 198 8.82 -19.85 -26.87
C GLY A 198 7.59 -20.00 -25.98
N ASP A 199 7.71 -20.70 -24.85
CA ASP A 199 6.63 -20.95 -23.89
C ASP A 199 6.75 -20.09 -22.62
N ILE A 200 7.78 -19.27 -22.52
CA ILE A 200 7.99 -18.39 -21.37
C ILE A 200 7.29 -17.04 -21.56
N VAL A 201 6.37 -16.72 -20.65
CA VAL A 201 5.68 -15.44 -20.57
C VAL A 201 6.25 -14.62 -19.41
N THR A 202 6.41 -13.31 -19.63
CA THR A 202 6.79 -12.35 -18.58
C THR A 202 5.58 -11.51 -18.17
N VAL A 203 5.30 -11.46 -16.88
CA VAL A 203 4.28 -10.60 -16.26
C VAL A 203 4.97 -9.65 -15.31
N VAL A 204 4.54 -8.39 -15.31
CA VAL A 204 5.00 -7.37 -14.35
C VAL A 204 3.78 -6.74 -13.70
N ASN A 205 3.64 -6.86 -12.38
CA ASN A 205 2.60 -6.15 -11.65
C ASN A 205 3.21 -4.97 -10.90
N TYR A 206 2.50 -3.85 -10.87
CA TYR A 206 2.95 -2.62 -10.23
C TYR A 206 1.97 -2.23 -9.15
N THR A 207 2.45 -2.07 -7.91
CA THR A 207 1.68 -1.45 -6.84
C THR A 207 1.80 0.07 -6.93
N PRO A 208 0.70 0.81 -7.14
CA PRO A 208 0.72 2.26 -7.14
C PRO A 208 1.11 2.82 -5.77
N ALA A 209 1.87 3.91 -5.78
CA ALA A 209 2.17 4.65 -4.57
C ALA A 209 0.94 5.43 -4.07
N VAL A 210 0.65 5.32 -2.78
CA VAL A 210 -0.52 5.86 -2.11
C VAL A 210 -0.10 7.01 -1.19
N LYS A 211 -0.65 8.19 -1.42
CA LYS A 211 -0.46 9.38 -0.57
C LYS A 211 -1.16 9.22 0.79
N SER A 212 -0.70 9.99 1.78
CA SER A 212 -1.46 10.14 3.01
C SER A 212 -2.79 10.87 2.74
N ALA A 213 -3.83 10.58 3.51
CA ALA A 213 -5.15 11.13 3.27
C ALA A 213 -5.84 11.57 4.56
N VAL A 214 -6.29 12.83 4.61
CA VAL A 214 -7.17 13.36 5.66
C VAL A 214 -8.62 13.20 5.19
N THR A 215 -9.45 12.58 6.02
CA THR A 215 -10.82 12.17 5.68
C THR A 215 -11.74 12.34 6.88
N ALA A 216 -13.05 12.24 6.65
CA ALA A 216 -14.09 12.29 7.70
C ALA A 216 -13.95 13.52 8.63
N VAL A 217 -13.58 14.66 8.05
CA VAL A 217 -13.38 15.91 8.80
C VAL A 217 -14.72 16.41 9.31
N LYS A 218 -14.81 16.69 10.61
CA LYS A 218 -15.97 17.31 11.26
C LYS A 218 -15.52 18.51 12.06
N THR A 219 -16.34 19.55 12.07
CA THR A 219 -16.08 20.79 12.79
C THR A 219 -17.18 21.08 13.81
N SER A 220 -16.81 21.75 14.90
CA SER A 220 -17.74 22.23 15.93
C SER A 220 -17.26 23.58 16.44
N TYR A 221 -18.07 24.61 16.28
CA TYR A 221 -17.76 25.96 16.76
C TYR A 221 -18.27 26.18 18.18
N ASN A 222 -17.48 26.86 19.00
CA ASN A 222 -17.88 27.32 20.33
C ASN A 222 -17.82 28.86 20.37
N ALA A 223 -18.99 29.49 20.48
CA ALA A 223 -19.12 30.95 20.50
C ALA A 223 -18.53 31.59 21.76
N LYS A 224 -18.64 30.94 22.93
CA LYS A 224 -18.12 31.47 24.20
C LYS A 224 -16.60 31.58 24.17
N THR A 225 -15.93 30.55 23.65
CA THR A 225 -14.46 30.51 23.58
C THR A 225 -13.89 30.99 22.25
N LYS A 226 -14.75 31.39 21.31
CA LYS A 226 -14.42 31.77 19.92
C LYS A 226 -13.44 30.78 19.27
N SER A 227 -13.75 29.49 19.38
CA SER A 227 -12.86 28.42 18.92
C SER A 227 -13.57 27.40 18.02
N LEU A 228 -12.82 26.84 17.08
CA LEU A 228 -13.24 25.76 16.22
C LEU A 228 -12.57 24.47 16.67
N THR A 229 -13.35 23.46 17.00
CA THR A 229 -12.85 22.09 17.14
C THR A 229 -12.92 21.41 15.79
N ILE A 230 -11.81 20.85 15.34
CA ILE A 230 -11.68 20.09 14.10
C ILE A 230 -11.30 18.66 14.48
N THR A 231 -12.09 17.70 14.02
CA THR A 231 -11.83 16.26 14.20
C THR A 231 -11.81 15.58 12.85
N GLY A 232 -11.18 14.41 12.76
CA GLY A 232 -11.26 13.59 11.56
C GLY A 232 -10.38 12.35 11.65
N LYS A 233 -10.22 11.69 10.50
CA LYS A 233 -9.28 10.58 10.30
C LYS A 233 -8.15 11.02 9.38
N ALA A 234 -6.95 10.50 9.59
CA ALA A 234 -5.79 10.74 8.75
C ALA A 234 -5.05 9.41 8.49
N LYS A 235 -5.33 8.79 7.35
CA LYS A 235 -4.76 7.50 6.96
C LYS A 235 -3.37 7.72 6.38
N GLY A 236 -2.38 6.96 6.85
CA GLY A 236 -0.99 7.10 6.42
C GLY A 236 -0.29 8.39 6.88
N ALA A 237 -0.89 9.10 7.84
CA ALA A 237 -0.31 10.27 8.45
C ALA A 237 -0.09 10.02 9.95
N SER A 238 1.03 10.53 10.47
CA SER A 238 1.35 10.53 11.91
C SER A 238 0.91 11.83 12.59
N LYS A 239 0.79 12.91 11.82
CA LYS A 239 0.35 14.22 12.25
C LYS A 239 -0.56 14.81 11.17
N VAL A 240 -1.40 15.76 11.53
CA VAL A 240 -2.10 16.63 10.57
C VAL A 240 -1.57 18.04 10.76
N ALA A 241 -0.97 18.59 9.71
CA ALA A 241 -0.71 20.02 9.62
C ALA A 241 -2.05 20.74 9.51
N VAL A 242 -2.19 21.82 10.28
CA VAL A 242 -3.35 22.68 10.25
C VAL A 242 -2.83 24.07 9.91
N SER A 243 -3.43 24.72 8.92
CA SER A 243 -3.19 26.14 8.66
C SER A 243 -4.50 26.90 8.68
N TYR A 244 -4.42 28.17 9.06
CA TYR A 244 -5.53 29.12 9.03
C TYR A 244 -5.10 30.32 8.20
N ASN A 245 -5.83 30.64 7.12
CA ASN A 245 -5.45 31.71 6.20
C ASN A 245 -3.99 31.59 5.72
N ALA A 246 -3.61 30.39 5.26
CA ALA A 246 -2.24 29.99 4.89
C ALA A 246 -1.18 30.03 6.02
N LYS A 247 -1.49 30.57 7.20
CA LYS A 247 -0.58 30.56 8.35
C LYS A 247 -0.58 29.20 9.02
N ALA A 248 0.59 28.56 9.09
CA ALA A 248 0.76 27.27 9.76
C ALA A 248 0.47 27.39 11.27
N LEU A 249 -0.30 26.43 11.79
CA LEU A 249 -0.54 26.21 13.21
C LEU A 249 0.23 24.97 13.67
N LYS A 250 0.20 24.71 14.99
CA LYS A 250 0.83 23.53 15.57
C LYS A 250 0.22 22.25 14.98
N PRO A 251 1.01 21.36 14.38
CA PRO A 251 0.50 20.09 13.88
C PRO A 251 -0.08 19.23 15.01
N VAL A 252 -1.19 18.55 14.73
CA VAL A 252 -1.87 17.66 15.69
C VAL A 252 -1.43 16.22 15.45
N LYS A 253 -1.18 15.46 16.52
CA LYS A 253 -0.85 14.04 16.41
C LYS A 253 -2.07 13.23 15.96
N VAL A 254 -1.83 12.24 15.12
CA VAL A 254 -2.82 11.23 14.75
C VAL A 254 -2.68 10.06 15.73
N SER A 255 -3.79 9.62 16.30
CA SER A 255 -3.84 8.47 17.20
C SER A 255 -3.54 7.16 16.47
N LYS A 256 -3.29 6.08 17.22
CA LYS A 256 -3.12 4.72 16.66
C LYS A 256 -4.33 4.25 15.84
N LYS A 257 -5.54 4.75 16.14
CA LYS A 257 -6.78 4.49 15.39
C LYS A 257 -6.93 5.39 14.14
N GLY A 258 -5.90 6.16 13.79
CA GLY A 258 -5.93 7.08 12.65
C GLY A 258 -6.76 8.33 12.89
N GLN A 259 -7.19 8.64 14.11
CA GLN A 259 -8.04 9.79 14.42
C GLN A 259 -7.21 11.00 14.90
N PHE A 260 -7.63 12.21 14.56
CA PHE A 260 -7.07 13.45 15.11
C PHE A 260 -8.18 14.36 15.65
N LYS A 261 -7.82 15.19 16.62
CA LYS A 261 -8.68 16.25 17.18
C LYS A 261 -7.82 17.46 17.55
N THR A 262 -8.19 18.63 17.07
CA THR A 262 -7.56 19.90 17.44
C THR A 262 -8.62 20.95 17.73
N THR A 263 -8.27 21.94 18.54
CA THR A 263 -9.13 23.08 18.82
C THR A 263 -8.30 24.34 18.61
N VAL A 264 -8.79 25.22 17.74
CA VAL A 264 -8.08 26.41 17.28
C VAL A 264 -8.93 27.64 17.55
N LYS A 265 -8.32 28.66 18.14
CA LYS A 265 -8.92 30.01 18.21
C LYS A 265 -8.62 30.71 16.89
N PHE A 266 -9.58 31.47 16.39
CA PHE A 266 -9.47 32.16 15.11
C PHE A 266 -10.31 33.43 15.11
N THR A 267 -9.99 34.34 14.19
CA THR A 267 -10.68 35.63 14.03
C THR A 267 -10.97 35.87 12.56
N GLY A 268 -12.23 36.17 12.26
CA GLY A 268 -12.72 36.35 10.88
C GLY A 268 -13.06 35.03 10.19
N TYR A 269 -13.63 35.16 9.00
CA TYR A 269 -13.96 34.03 8.13
C TYR A 269 -12.84 33.85 7.11
N LYS A 270 -11.97 32.85 7.34
CA LYS A 270 -10.89 32.45 6.44
C LYS A 270 -10.77 30.93 6.43
N ASP A 271 -10.06 30.41 5.43
CA ASP A 271 -9.95 28.98 5.22
C ASP A 271 -9.03 28.30 6.24
N PHE A 272 -9.45 27.10 6.63
CA PHE A 272 -8.58 26.11 7.24
C PHE A 272 -8.13 25.09 6.19
N THR A 273 -6.83 24.79 6.17
CA THR A 273 -6.28 23.68 5.37
C THR A 273 -5.73 22.60 6.28
N LEU A 274 -6.04 21.35 5.95
CA LEU A 274 -5.60 20.17 6.68
C LEU A 274 -4.75 19.28 5.76
N THR A 275 -3.53 18.97 6.19
CA THR A 275 -2.60 18.13 5.41
C THR A 275 -2.07 17.00 6.27
N GLY A 276 -2.20 15.76 5.80
CA GLY A 276 -1.59 14.61 6.47
C GLY A 276 -0.07 14.68 6.36
N LEU A 277 0.64 14.50 7.47
CA LEU A 277 2.10 14.52 7.53
C LEU A 277 2.64 13.20 8.09
N ASN A 278 3.73 12.73 7.50
CA ASN A 278 4.51 11.62 8.04
C ASN A 278 5.26 12.01 9.33
N ALA A 279 5.95 11.05 9.96
CA ALA A 279 6.64 11.27 11.25
C ALA A 279 7.71 12.36 11.19
N LYS A 280 8.29 12.57 10.00
CA LYS A 280 9.32 13.59 9.70
C LYS A 280 8.72 14.94 9.29
N GLY A 281 7.39 15.07 9.27
CA GLY A 281 6.70 16.32 8.95
C GLY A 281 6.53 16.60 7.45
N ALA A 282 6.80 15.64 6.56
CA ALA A 282 6.52 15.80 5.13
C ALA A 282 5.12 15.29 4.76
N ALA A 283 4.47 15.99 3.82
CA ALA A 283 3.13 15.71 3.33
C ALA A 283 3.08 14.54 2.32
#